data_AF-A0A1J1LJV7-F1
#
_entry.id   AF-A0A1J1LJV7-F1
#
_cell.length_a   1.000
_cell.length_b   1.000
_cell.length_c   1.000
_cell.angle_alpha   90.00
_cell.angle_beta   90.00
_cell.angle_gamma   90.00
#
_symmetry.space_group_name_H-M   'P 1'
#
loop_
_entity.id
_entity.type
_entity.pdbx_description
1 polymer ?
#
loop_
_entity_poly.entity_id
_entity_poly.type
_entity_poly.pdbx_seq_one_letter_code
_entity_poly.pdbx_strand_id
1 'polypeptide(L)'
;MIELEQVAEALDRQDYRQAAKLLKQLQQQVPQNPWVKLYAGRWYEGTDKLETAEKVYRKLLKDATNPKIVAQARQGLQRIETIEQNRRQQAIVDAKADPSNTEPGVLILEPLAPEQKQNAAKTLARMLKTDPYTARMQLQSRGWRLYKTGEMGELKVYGQEMLEAGIPVFWVALTEIQNLHVFRVQSLQSLSPQPTIICQNEQDQLGSLTFSWQEVSQRVEGVLPLFIEMFDYDPRRRKSDRFRHKEMTQDYAQILDLHLPKRRCILRFCDHSYNFQDGIDFSQFSQETQALPQSQNTTRINWNLLTEQLNQSLTQTQLWSEFTPFAETTLDYTQLLGRLIPYIDVPRKSESLWDNAFHLYSGLVFFKQL
;
A
#
# COMPACT_ATOMS: atom_id res chain seq x y z
N MET A 1 42.59 14.46 32.85
CA MET A 1 41.56 13.62 33.52
C MET A 1 40.48 14.47 34.18
N ILE A 2 40.85 15.53 34.92
CA ILE A 2 39.92 16.44 35.63
C ILE A 2 38.82 17.03 34.71
N GLU A 3 39.15 17.45 33.49
CA GLU A 3 38.15 18.05 32.58
C GLU A 3 37.12 17.04 32.03
N LEU A 4 37.46 15.75 31.93
CA LEU A 4 36.52 14.71 31.49
C LEU A 4 35.51 14.35 32.58
N GLU A 5 35.91 14.42 33.84
CA GLU A 5 35.02 14.22 35.00
C GLU A 5 34.06 15.39 35.16
N GLN A 6 34.51 16.63 34.95
CA GLN A 6 33.66 17.81 34.97
C GLN A 6 32.57 17.79 33.90
N VAL A 7 32.87 17.26 32.70
CA VAL A 7 31.84 17.05 31.67
C VAL A 7 30.83 15.98 32.08
N ALA A 8 31.28 14.87 32.65
CA ALA A 8 30.39 13.81 33.13
C ALA A 8 29.45 14.34 34.23
N GLU A 9 29.97 15.09 35.19
CA GLU A 9 29.20 15.69 36.28
C GLU A 9 28.20 16.74 35.78
N ALA A 10 28.59 17.58 34.80
CA ALA A 10 27.68 18.53 34.17
C ALA A 10 26.54 17.84 33.41
N LEU A 11 26.82 16.74 32.71
CA LEU A 11 25.80 15.94 32.01
C LEU A 11 24.87 15.22 32.99
N ASP A 12 25.38 14.69 34.10
CA ASP A 12 24.59 14.02 35.12
C ASP A 12 23.68 15.01 35.87
N ARG A 13 24.11 16.27 36.02
CA ARG A 13 23.31 17.40 36.55
C ARG A 13 22.36 18.04 35.53
N GLN A 14 22.31 17.54 34.30
CA GLN A 14 21.55 18.13 33.19
C GLN A 14 21.92 19.60 32.86
N ASP A 15 23.13 20.07 33.24
CA ASP A 15 23.62 21.39 32.85
C ASP A 15 24.23 21.32 31.44
N TYR A 16 23.35 21.31 30.44
CA TYR A 16 23.74 21.21 29.04
C TYR A 16 24.51 22.45 28.53
N ARG A 17 24.37 23.61 29.19
CA ARG A 17 25.09 24.83 28.82
C ARG A 17 26.56 24.74 29.26
N GLN A 18 26.80 24.29 30.48
CA GLN A 18 28.15 24.07 30.99
C GLN A 18 28.83 22.91 30.25
N ALA A 19 28.10 21.79 30.04
CA ALA A 19 28.60 20.66 29.28
C ALA A 19 29.01 21.05 27.84
N ALA A 20 28.25 21.90 27.15
CA ALA A 20 28.59 22.37 25.80
C ALA A 20 29.89 23.18 25.75
N LYS A 21 30.12 24.08 26.73
CA LYS A 21 31.35 24.89 26.79
C LYS A 21 32.58 24.02 26.99
N LEU A 22 32.52 23.08 27.94
CA LEU A 22 33.60 22.15 28.24
C LEU A 22 33.85 21.19 27.07
N LEU A 23 32.80 20.66 26.44
CA LEU A 23 32.91 19.80 25.26
C LEU A 23 33.55 20.52 24.07
N LYS A 24 33.23 21.80 23.84
CA LYS A 24 33.81 22.59 22.75
C LYS A 24 35.32 22.76 22.92
N GLN A 25 35.78 23.01 24.14
CA GLN A 25 37.21 23.11 24.46
C GLN A 25 37.92 21.75 24.27
N LEU A 26 37.33 20.68 24.80
CA LEU A 26 37.88 19.33 24.69
C LEU A 26 37.90 18.79 23.25
N GLN A 27 36.93 19.14 22.42
CA GLN A 27 36.92 18.78 21.00
C GLN A 27 38.02 19.50 20.20
N GLN A 28 38.38 20.73 20.57
CA GLN A 28 39.47 21.46 19.94
C GLN A 28 40.84 20.89 20.33
N GLN A 29 41.00 20.50 21.60
CA GLN A 29 42.26 19.98 22.12
C GLN A 29 42.50 18.52 21.75
N VAL A 30 41.47 17.66 21.85
CA VAL A 30 41.62 16.20 21.66
C VAL A 30 40.45 15.62 20.85
N PRO A 31 40.30 15.97 19.56
CA PRO A 31 39.14 15.58 18.74
C PRO A 31 38.99 14.07 18.54
N GLN A 32 40.08 13.31 18.68
CA GLN A 32 40.05 11.86 18.46
C GLN A 32 39.73 11.05 19.73
N ASN A 33 39.67 11.67 20.91
CA ASN A 33 39.43 10.94 22.16
C ASN A 33 38.02 10.32 22.19
N PRO A 34 37.89 8.98 22.31
CA PRO A 34 36.60 8.30 22.34
C PRO A 34 35.68 8.74 23.48
N TRP A 35 36.22 9.19 24.63
CA TRP A 35 35.41 9.70 25.74
C TRP A 35 34.76 11.06 25.43
N VAL A 36 35.48 11.95 24.75
CA VAL A 36 34.95 13.24 24.30
C VAL A 36 33.81 13.04 23.30
N LYS A 37 33.98 12.08 22.38
CA LYS A 37 32.92 11.68 21.43
C LYS A 37 31.70 11.09 22.17
N LEU A 38 31.91 10.25 23.18
CA LEU A 38 30.81 9.66 23.97
C LEU A 38 30.00 10.73 24.73
N TYR A 39 30.68 11.69 25.37
CA TYR A 39 30.02 12.79 26.06
C TYR A 39 29.34 13.76 25.12
N ALA A 40 29.89 13.99 23.92
CA ALA A 40 29.18 14.72 22.88
C ALA A 40 27.87 14.02 22.48
N GLY A 41 27.88 12.68 22.35
CA GLY A 41 26.67 11.88 22.13
C GLY A 41 25.62 12.07 23.23
N ARG A 42 26.03 11.99 24.50
CA ARG A 42 25.14 12.21 25.67
C ARG A 42 24.58 13.63 25.71
N TRP A 43 25.36 14.62 25.29
CA TRP A 43 24.90 15.99 25.17
C TRP A 43 23.87 16.17 24.06
N TYR A 44 24.09 15.57 22.89
CA TYR A 44 23.09 15.55 21.81
C TYR A 44 21.80 14.84 22.25
N GLU A 45 21.91 13.74 23.00
CA GLU A 45 20.77 13.04 23.62
C GLU A 45 19.99 13.99 24.55
N GLY A 46 20.67 14.67 25.47
CA GLY A 46 20.03 15.59 26.44
C GLY A 46 19.49 16.89 25.85
N THR A 47 19.94 17.29 24.65
CA THR A 47 19.45 18.48 23.92
C THR A 47 18.42 18.14 22.85
N ASP A 48 17.87 16.93 22.89
CA ASP A 48 16.86 16.39 21.97
C ASP A 48 17.30 16.29 20.50
N LYS A 49 18.61 16.19 20.26
CA LYS A 49 19.19 16.00 18.92
C LYS A 49 19.48 14.52 18.67
N LEU A 50 18.45 13.70 18.78
CA LEU A 50 18.53 12.23 18.84
C LEU A 50 19.25 11.62 17.62
N GLU A 51 18.98 12.08 16.40
CA GLU A 51 19.68 11.58 15.19
C GLU A 51 21.20 11.79 15.24
N THR A 52 21.63 12.96 15.74
CA THR A 52 23.05 13.27 15.86
C THR A 52 23.70 12.44 16.96
N ALA A 53 22.99 12.20 18.08
CA ALA A 53 23.44 11.31 19.13
C ALA A 53 23.58 9.86 18.63
N GLU A 54 22.61 9.36 17.85
CA GLU A 54 22.63 8.03 17.26
C GLU A 54 23.84 7.84 16.33
N LYS A 55 24.10 8.81 15.44
CA LYS A 55 25.28 8.80 14.53
C LYS A 55 26.59 8.73 15.32
N VAL A 56 26.70 9.48 16.41
CA VAL A 56 27.88 9.48 17.28
C VAL A 56 28.06 8.13 17.97
N TYR A 57 27.01 7.55 18.55
CA TYR A 57 27.10 6.24 19.21
C TYR A 57 27.42 5.12 18.23
N ARG A 58 26.81 5.10 17.04
CA ARG A 58 27.15 4.10 15.99
C ARG A 58 28.60 4.20 15.54
N LYS A 59 29.15 5.42 15.44
CA LYS A 59 30.57 5.62 15.12
C LYS A 59 31.47 5.11 16.25
N LEU A 60 31.11 5.37 17.50
CA LEU A 60 31.84 4.86 18.67
C LEU A 60 31.87 3.33 18.72
N LEU A 61 30.77 2.65 18.37
CA LEU A 61 30.74 1.19 18.32
C LEU A 61 31.67 0.58 17.24
N LYS A 62 32.03 1.35 16.20
CA LYS A 62 32.98 0.92 15.17
C LYS A 62 34.42 1.23 15.55
N ASP A 63 34.65 2.41 16.12
CA ASP A 63 36.00 2.96 16.30
C ASP A 63 36.60 2.64 17.70
N ALA A 64 35.78 2.37 18.71
CA ALA A 64 36.26 2.22 20.10
C ALA A 64 36.62 0.77 20.45
N THR A 65 37.81 0.58 21.02
CA THR A 65 38.27 -0.69 21.59
C THR A 65 37.99 -0.82 23.09
N ASN A 66 37.68 0.29 23.77
CA ASN A 66 37.44 0.29 25.22
C ASN A 66 36.05 -0.31 25.56
N PRO A 67 35.98 -1.41 26.33
CA PRO A 67 34.71 -2.07 26.66
C PRO A 67 33.68 -1.17 27.37
N LYS A 68 34.13 -0.25 28.23
CA LYS A 68 33.24 0.65 28.98
C LYS A 68 32.56 1.66 28.07
N ILE A 69 33.28 2.18 27.07
CA ILE A 69 32.74 3.11 26.06
C ILE A 69 31.75 2.38 25.16
N VAL A 70 32.08 1.16 24.73
CA VAL A 70 31.19 0.32 23.93
C VAL A 70 29.88 0.04 24.68
N ALA A 71 29.96 -0.34 25.97
CA ALA A 71 28.78 -0.58 26.79
C ALA A 71 27.91 0.68 26.95
N GLN A 72 28.52 1.83 27.23
CA GLN A 72 27.78 3.10 27.37
C GLN A 72 27.18 3.59 26.03
N ALA A 73 27.86 3.37 24.90
CA ALA A 73 27.31 3.68 23.58
C ALA A 73 26.11 2.80 23.23
N ARG A 74 26.13 1.49 23.58
CA ARG A 74 24.97 0.60 23.44
C ARG A 74 23.79 1.06 24.29
N GLN A 75 24.05 1.42 25.55
CA GLN A 75 23.01 1.96 26.44
C GLN A 75 22.43 3.28 25.90
N GLY A 76 23.27 4.16 25.34
CA GLY A 76 22.82 5.39 24.69
C GLY A 76 21.88 5.13 23.52
N LEU A 77 22.22 4.17 22.64
CA LEU A 77 21.33 3.77 21.55
C LEU A 77 20.01 3.20 22.07
N GLN A 78 20.05 2.36 23.12
CA GLN A 78 18.84 1.80 23.72
C GLN A 78 17.93 2.88 24.35
N ARG A 79 18.51 3.91 24.97
CA ARG A 79 17.74 5.04 25.52
C ARG A 79 17.10 5.88 24.41
N ILE A 80 17.85 6.22 23.36
CA ILE A 80 17.29 6.93 22.20
C ILE A 80 16.11 6.14 21.61
N GLU A 81 16.29 4.83 21.41
CA GLU A 81 15.25 3.95 20.90
C GLU A 81 14.00 3.94 21.81
N THR A 82 14.19 3.95 23.13
CA THR A 82 13.10 3.99 24.11
C THR A 82 12.37 5.34 24.08
N ILE A 83 13.10 6.45 23.94
CA ILE A 83 12.52 7.80 23.83
C ILE A 83 11.64 7.89 22.58
N GLU A 84 12.15 7.45 21.42
CA GLU A 84 11.40 7.46 20.16
C GLU A 84 10.15 6.57 20.23
N GLN A 85 10.25 5.39 20.84
CA GLN A 85 9.09 4.51 21.06
C GLN A 85 8.04 5.13 21.96
N ASN A 86 8.45 5.74 23.07
CA ASN A 86 7.52 6.39 23.98
C ASN A 86 6.83 7.58 23.32
N ARG A 87 7.57 8.37 22.53
CA ARG A 87 6.99 9.47 21.74
C ARG A 87 5.96 8.97 20.74
N ARG A 88 6.27 7.91 20.00
CA ARG A 88 5.34 7.29 19.06
C ARG A 88 4.10 6.76 19.78
N GLN A 89 4.28 6.02 20.88
CA GLN A 89 3.18 5.45 21.62
C GLN A 89 2.26 6.54 22.20
N GLN A 90 2.84 7.64 22.69
CA GLN A 90 2.08 8.79 23.15
C GLN A 90 1.31 9.44 21.99
N ALA A 91 1.96 9.67 20.84
CA ALA A 91 1.30 10.21 19.66
C ALA A 91 0.14 9.32 19.18
N ILE A 92 0.28 8.00 19.26
CA ILE A 92 -0.79 7.05 18.96
C ILE A 92 -1.95 7.18 19.95
N VAL A 93 -1.66 7.28 21.26
CA VAL A 93 -2.70 7.48 22.29
C VAL A 93 -3.44 8.80 22.07
N ASP A 94 -2.72 9.87 21.81
CA ASP A 94 -3.28 11.20 21.54
C ASP A 94 -4.12 11.19 20.26
N ALA A 95 -3.66 10.51 19.19
CA ALA A 95 -4.41 10.36 17.95
C ALA A 95 -5.70 9.54 18.14
N LYS A 96 -5.67 8.52 19.00
CA LYS A 96 -6.84 7.67 19.31
C LYS A 96 -7.85 8.33 20.26
N ALA A 97 -7.53 9.48 20.86
CA ALA A 97 -8.47 10.21 21.69
C ALA A 97 -9.70 10.72 20.90
N ASP A 98 -9.57 10.87 19.58
CA ASP A 98 -10.68 11.16 18.67
C ASP A 98 -11.38 9.84 18.26
N PRO A 99 -12.69 9.68 18.52
CA PRO A 99 -13.46 8.50 18.13
C PRO A 99 -13.37 8.15 16.64
N SER A 100 -13.25 9.15 15.75
CA SER A 100 -13.12 8.93 14.30
C SER A 100 -11.82 8.23 13.91
N ASN A 101 -10.81 8.25 14.78
CA ASN A 101 -9.52 7.60 14.56
C ASN A 101 -9.47 6.15 15.04
N THR A 102 -10.57 5.63 15.57
CA THR A 102 -10.66 4.21 16.01
C THR A 102 -11.15 3.28 14.91
N GLU A 103 -11.57 3.82 13.77
CA GLU A 103 -12.04 3.03 12.64
C GLU A 103 -10.92 2.15 12.06
N PRO A 104 -11.24 0.93 11.59
CA PRO A 104 -10.27 0.08 10.93
C PRO A 104 -9.85 0.70 9.59
N GLY A 105 -8.55 0.70 9.31
CA GLY A 105 -7.99 1.19 8.06
C GLY A 105 -6.84 0.34 7.55
N VAL A 106 -6.30 0.78 6.42
CA VAL A 106 -5.14 0.18 5.77
C VAL A 106 -4.10 1.25 5.48
N LEU A 107 -2.83 0.90 5.63
CA LEU A 107 -1.67 1.71 5.26
C LEU A 107 -0.98 1.05 4.07
N ILE A 108 -0.85 1.82 3.00
CA ILE A 108 -0.38 1.37 1.70
C ILE A 108 0.97 2.01 1.39
N LEU A 109 1.93 1.16 0.99
CA LEU A 109 3.21 1.61 0.44
C LEU A 109 3.08 1.84 -1.05
N GLU A 110 3.52 3.02 -1.49
CA GLU A 110 3.60 3.36 -2.91
C GLU A 110 4.89 2.86 -3.54
N PRO A 111 4.90 2.65 -4.87
CA PRO A 111 6.11 2.23 -5.56
C PRO A 111 7.18 3.31 -5.45
N LEU A 112 8.42 2.85 -5.25
CA LEU A 112 9.60 3.70 -5.19
C LEU A 112 10.51 3.44 -6.38
N ALA A 113 11.09 4.51 -6.91
CA ALA A 113 12.13 4.42 -7.92
C ALA A 113 13.33 3.60 -7.39
N PRO A 114 13.96 2.73 -8.20
CA PRO A 114 15.03 1.85 -7.75
C PRO A 114 16.18 2.56 -7.01
N GLU A 115 16.47 3.80 -7.39
CA GLU A 115 17.52 4.65 -6.83
C GLU A 115 17.20 5.07 -5.38
N GLN A 116 15.92 5.28 -5.06
CA GLN A 116 15.47 5.72 -3.74
C GLN A 116 15.35 4.56 -2.76
N LYS A 117 15.13 3.34 -3.25
CA LYS A 117 14.88 2.15 -2.42
C LYS A 117 15.98 1.85 -1.42
N GLN A 118 17.25 2.08 -1.75
CA GLN A 118 18.34 1.72 -0.85
C GLN A 118 18.33 2.56 0.44
N ASN A 119 17.99 3.84 0.32
CA ASN A 119 17.89 4.73 1.48
C ASN A 119 16.59 4.47 2.23
N ALA A 120 15.46 4.36 1.51
CA ALA A 120 14.17 4.02 2.09
C ALA A 120 14.21 2.70 2.87
N ALA A 121 14.89 1.66 2.36
CA ALA A 121 15.03 0.38 3.04
C ALA A 121 15.81 0.49 4.36
N LYS A 122 16.85 1.33 4.43
CA LYS A 122 17.59 1.56 5.68
C LYS A 122 16.72 2.26 6.72
N THR A 123 15.90 3.21 6.29
CA THR A 123 15.00 3.95 7.20
C THR A 123 13.87 3.06 7.67
N LEU A 124 13.21 2.35 6.75
CA LEU A 124 12.14 1.39 7.05
C LEU A 124 12.64 0.27 7.98
N ALA A 125 13.86 -0.23 7.76
CA ALA A 125 14.47 -1.23 8.63
C ALA A 125 14.59 -0.77 10.08
N ARG A 126 14.97 0.50 10.30
CA ARG A 126 15.02 1.08 11.65
C ARG A 126 13.64 1.18 12.27
N MET A 127 12.66 1.69 11.52
CA MET A 127 11.28 1.82 11.99
C MET A 127 10.68 0.46 12.38
N LEU A 128 10.97 -0.57 11.58
CA LEU A 128 10.50 -1.95 11.77
C LEU A 128 11.33 -2.79 12.75
N LYS A 129 12.48 -2.28 13.20
CA LYS A 129 13.49 -3.07 13.94
C LYS A 129 13.88 -4.37 13.21
N THR A 130 13.98 -4.31 11.89
CA THR A 130 14.39 -5.43 11.04
C THR A 130 15.68 -5.09 10.31
N ASP A 131 16.21 -6.04 9.55
CA ASP A 131 17.39 -5.81 8.72
C ASP A 131 17.03 -5.10 7.40
N PRO A 132 17.98 -4.37 6.78
CA PRO A 132 17.73 -3.65 5.53
C PRO A 132 17.29 -4.53 4.35
N TYR A 133 17.64 -5.81 4.31
CA TYR A 133 17.22 -6.70 3.23
C TYR A 133 15.73 -7.04 3.37
N THR A 134 15.29 -7.43 4.56
CA THR A 134 13.87 -7.69 4.85
C THR A 134 13.00 -6.45 4.61
N ALA A 135 13.46 -5.27 5.05
CA ALA A 135 12.76 -4.01 4.78
C ALA A 135 12.70 -3.68 3.29
N ARG A 136 13.79 -3.92 2.54
CA ARG A 136 13.83 -3.73 1.09
C ARG A 136 12.82 -4.61 0.36
N MET A 137 12.56 -5.82 0.82
CA MET A 137 11.56 -6.73 0.21
C MET A 137 10.13 -6.20 0.34
N GLN A 138 9.84 -5.34 1.32
CA GLN A 138 8.55 -4.67 1.45
C GLN A 138 8.39 -3.50 0.47
N LEU A 139 9.48 -2.94 -0.06
CA LEU A 139 9.44 -1.79 -0.97
C LEU A 139 9.31 -2.25 -2.42
N GLN A 140 8.14 -2.05 -3.02
CA GLN A 140 7.89 -2.42 -4.42
C GLN A 140 8.41 -1.37 -5.41
N SER A 141 8.76 -1.81 -6.62
CA SER A 141 9.16 -0.88 -7.71
C SER A 141 7.98 -0.48 -8.58
N ARG A 142 6.90 -1.27 -8.51
CA ARG A 142 5.68 -1.17 -9.29
C ARG A 142 4.53 -1.68 -8.43
N GLY A 143 3.35 -1.14 -8.65
CA GLY A 143 2.18 -1.45 -7.85
C GLY A 143 2.27 -0.95 -6.42
N TRP A 144 1.15 -1.08 -5.73
CA TRP A 144 1.03 -0.80 -4.31
C TRP A 144 1.22 -2.06 -3.49
N ARG A 145 1.69 -1.89 -2.26
CA ARG A 145 1.74 -2.97 -1.28
C ARG A 145 0.93 -2.60 -0.06
N LEU A 146 0.03 -3.50 0.35
CA LEU A 146 -0.60 -3.38 1.66
C LEU A 146 0.44 -3.67 2.75
N TYR A 147 0.77 -2.65 3.54
CA TYR A 147 1.85 -2.73 4.52
C TYR A 147 1.33 -3.08 5.90
N LYS A 148 0.25 -2.43 6.35
CA LYS A 148 -0.30 -2.62 7.68
C LYS A 148 -1.80 -2.37 7.71
N THR A 149 -2.48 -3.12 8.56
CA THR A 149 -3.87 -2.89 8.96
C THR A 149 -3.91 -2.48 10.43
N GLY A 150 -4.90 -1.70 10.83
CA GLY A 150 -5.00 -1.21 12.20
C GLY A 150 -6.03 -0.10 12.33
N GLU A 151 -6.06 0.56 13.48
CA GLU A 151 -6.90 1.73 13.70
C GLU A 151 -6.32 2.97 13.01
N MET A 152 -7.17 3.82 12.44
CA MET A 152 -6.77 4.99 11.66
C MET A 152 -5.81 5.93 12.40
N GLY A 153 -5.96 6.14 13.70
CA GLY A 153 -5.05 6.96 14.50
C GLY A 153 -3.63 6.41 14.54
N GLU A 154 -3.49 5.09 14.69
CA GLU A 154 -2.18 4.43 14.65
C GLU A 154 -1.57 4.51 13.24
N LEU A 155 -2.37 4.23 12.21
CA LEU A 155 -1.91 4.23 10.82
C LEU A 155 -1.48 5.63 10.36
N LYS A 156 -2.17 6.68 10.80
CA LYS A 156 -1.79 8.09 10.56
C LYS A 156 -0.41 8.42 11.12
N VAL A 157 -0.13 8.03 12.37
CA VAL A 157 1.18 8.27 13.00
C VAL A 157 2.29 7.56 12.23
N TYR A 158 2.12 6.26 11.93
CA TYR A 158 3.10 5.53 11.13
C TYR A 158 3.27 6.12 9.73
N GLY A 159 2.17 6.51 9.09
CA GLY A 159 2.17 7.09 7.77
C GLY A 159 2.92 8.42 7.73
N GLN A 160 2.69 9.30 8.71
CA GLN A 160 3.39 10.57 8.84
C GLN A 160 4.89 10.37 9.05
N GLU A 161 5.30 9.48 9.95
CA GLU A 161 6.73 9.16 10.15
C GLU A 161 7.39 8.65 8.86
N MET A 162 6.69 7.82 8.08
CA MET A 162 7.19 7.31 6.80
C MET A 162 7.31 8.42 5.75
N LEU A 163 6.32 9.31 5.65
CA LEU A 163 6.36 10.45 4.72
C LEU A 163 7.52 11.40 5.06
N GLU A 164 7.73 11.74 6.34
CA GLU A 164 8.85 12.55 6.81
C GLU A 164 10.21 11.90 6.49
N ALA A 165 10.25 10.57 6.51
CA ALA A 165 11.40 9.77 6.11
C ALA A 165 11.58 9.64 4.59
N GLY A 166 10.71 10.23 3.77
CA GLY A 166 10.74 10.17 2.31
C GLY A 166 10.28 8.83 1.73
N ILE A 167 9.46 8.08 2.47
CA ILE A 167 8.82 6.85 2.00
C ILE A 167 7.36 7.19 1.65
N PRO A 168 6.97 7.13 0.37
CA PRO A 168 5.62 7.50 -0.05
C PRO A 168 4.63 6.44 0.43
N VAL A 169 3.64 6.90 1.18
CA VAL A 169 2.57 6.10 1.77
C VAL A 169 1.28 6.89 1.80
N PHE A 170 0.17 6.17 1.82
CA PHE A 170 -1.14 6.74 2.13
C PHE A 170 -1.96 5.73 2.92
N TRP A 171 -3.01 6.20 3.59
CA TRP A 171 -3.88 5.37 4.41
C TRP A 171 -5.33 5.72 4.14
N VAL A 172 -6.21 4.72 4.22
CA VAL A 172 -7.65 4.86 3.94
C VAL A 172 -8.43 4.06 4.98
N ALA A 173 -9.56 4.62 5.44
CA ALA A 173 -10.44 3.89 6.33
C ALA A 173 -11.22 2.81 5.56
N LEU A 174 -11.36 1.63 6.13
CA LEU A 174 -12.07 0.52 5.50
C LEU A 174 -13.56 0.84 5.34
N THR A 175 -14.12 1.56 6.31
CA THR A 175 -15.49 2.08 6.31
C THR A 175 -15.77 2.98 5.11
N GLU A 176 -14.81 3.82 4.71
CA GLU A 176 -14.94 4.67 3.52
C GLU A 176 -15.08 3.84 2.25
N ILE A 177 -14.29 2.77 2.12
CA ILE A 177 -14.36 1.83 0.99
C ILE A 177 -15.67 1.04 1.02
N GLN A 178 -16.09 0.55 2.19
CA GLN A 178 -17.34 -0.19 2.36
C GLN A 178 -18.58 0.64 2.03
N ASN A 179 -18.52 1.96 2.21
CA ASN A 179 -19.61 2.88 1.92
C ASN A 179 -19.64 3.35 0.45
N LEU A 180 -18.75 2.86 -0.42
CA LEU A 180 -18.79 3.17 -1.84
C LEU A 180 -19.91 2.39 -2.53
N HIS A 181 -20.75 3.11 -3.27
CA HIS A 181 -21.79 2.48 -4.07
C HIS A 181 -21.20 1.84 -5.32
N VAL A 182 -21.40 0.54 -5.49
CA VAL A 182 -20.98 -0.17 -6.71
C VAL A 182 -22.20 -0.50 -7.57
N PHE A 183 -22.18 0.00 -8.80
CA PHE A 183 -23.15 -0.34 -9.84
C PHE A 183 -22.52 -1.31 -10.83
N ARG A 184 -22.99 -2.57 -10.82
CA ARG A 184 -22.55 -3.62 -11.74
C ARG A 184 -23.19 -3.38 -13.10
N VAL A 185 -22.37 -3.05 -14.10
CA VAL A 185 -22.85 -2.70 -15.43
C VAL A 185 -23.21 -3.96 -16.20
N GLN A 186 -24.46 -4.03 -16.64
CA GLN A 186 -25.02 -5.14 -17.42
C GLN A 186 -24.94 -4.85 -18.92
N SER A 187 -25.23 -3.61 -19.32
CA SER A 187 -25.13 -3.18 -20.72
C SER A 187 -24.97 -1.68 -20.85
N LEU A 188 -24.45 -1.24 -21.99
CA LEU A 188 -24.34 0.17 -22.37
C LEU A 188 -25.30 0.45 -23.53
N GLN A 189 -26.24 1.37 -23.32
CA GLN A 189 -27.39 1.62 -24.20
C GLN A 189 -27.13 2.78 -25.17
N SER A 190 -26.38 3.80 -24.74
CA SER A 190 -25.96 4.93 -25.58
C SER A 190 -24.57 5.38 -25.18
N LEU A 191 -23.73 5.82 -26.13
CA LEU A 191 -22.45 6.51 -25.87
C LEU A 191 -22.57 8.03 -26.04
N SER A 192 -23.52 8.48 -26.88
CA SER A 192 -23.72 9.87 -27.29
C SER A 192 -25.22 10.20 -27.30
N PRO A 193 -25.63 11.42 -26.88
CA PRO A 193 -24.79 12.53 -26.42
C PRO A 193 -24.18 12.32 -25.02
N GLN A 194 -24.75 11.40 -24.23
CA GLN A 194 -24.24 10.99 -22.91
C GLN A 194 -24.27 9.47 -22.79
N PRO A 195 -23.27 8.86 -22.12
CA PRO A 195 -23.31 7.45 -21.82
C PRO A 195 -24.48 7.11 -20.91
N THR A 196 -25.30 6.14 -21.34
CA THR A 196 -26.38 5.56 -20.54
C THR A 196 -26.12 4.08 -20.40
N ILE A 197 -26.11 3.59 -19.17
CA ILE A 197 -25.91 2.18 -18.83
C ILE A 197 -27.17 1.60 -18.19
N ILE A 198 -27.33 0.28 -18.33
CA ILE A 198 -28.17 -0.54 -17.47
C ILE A 198 -27.25 -1.21 -16.45
N CYS A 199 -27.59 -1.11 -15.18
CA CYS A 199 -26.77 -1.64 -14.10
C CYS A 199 -27.62 -2.18 -12.96
N GLN A 200 -27.02 -3.04 -12.15
CA GLN A 200 -27.57 -3.49 -10.88
C GLN A 200 -26.86 -2.81 -9.72
N ASN A 201 -27.64 -2.39 -8.72
CA ASN A 201 -27.07 -1.92 -7.45
C ASN A 201 -26.66 -3.10 -6.55
N GLU A 202 -26.25 -2.80 -5.33
CA GLU A 202 -25.80 -3.75 -4.31
C GLU A 202 -26.90 -4.71 -3.83
N GLN A 203 -28.17 -4.35 -4.06
CA GLN A 203 -29.35 -5.16 -3.73
C GLN A 203 -29.91 -5.92 -4.94
N ASP A 204 -29.11 -6.09 -6.01
CA ASP A 204 -29.49 -6.74 -7.27
C ASP A 204 -30.64 -6.05 -8.04
N GLN A 205 -30.97 -4.81 -7.69
CA GLN A 205 -32.04 -4.08 -8.37
C GLN A 205 -31.53 -3.48 -9.68
N LEU A 206 -32.23 -3.81 -10.76
CA LEU A 206 -31.94 -3.29 -12.09
C LEU A 206 -32.37 -1.81 -12.19
N GLY A 207 -31.50 -0.98 -12.74
CA GLY A 207 -31.77 0.42 -13.01
C GLY A 207 -31.00 0.92 -14.22
N SER A 208 -31.20 2.19 -14.55
CA SER A 208 -30.42 2.88 -15.58
C SER A 208 -29.75 4.11 -15.00
N LEU A 209 -28.52 4.37 -15.44
CA LEU A 209 -27.73 5.52 -15.03
C LEU A 209 -27.15 6.22 -16.26
N THR A 210 -27.41 7.52 -16.37
CA THR A 210 -26.81 8.40 -17.37
C THR A 210 -25.77 9.31 -16.71
N PHE A 211 -24.61 9.47 -17.34
CA PHE A 211 -23.52 10.30 -16.84
C PHE A 211 -22.78 11.00 -17.98
N SER A 212 -21.90 11.94 -17.66
CA SER A 212 -20.96 12.55 -18.62
C SER A 212 -19.58 11.92 -18.50
N TRP A 213 -18.88 11.73 -19.62
CA TRP A 213 -17.49 11.27 -19.62
C TRP A 213 -16.56 12.14 -18.76
N GLN A 214 -16.87 13.45 -18.63
CA GLN A 214 -16.13 14.38 -17.77
C GLN A 214 -16.32 14.14 -16.27
N GLU A 215 -17.32 13.34 -15.87
CA GLU A 215 -17.52 12.95 -14.47
C GLU A 215 -16.57 11.82 -14.05
N VAL A 216 -16.00 11.09 -15.01
CA VAL A 216 -15.07 10.00 -14.73
C VAL A 216 -13.70 10.57 -14.38
N SER A 217 -13.26 10.40 -13.13
CA SER A 217 -11.95 10.89 -12.69
C SER A 217 -10.82 9.90 -12.98
N GLN A 218 -11.13 8.60 -12.89
CA GLN A 218 -10.17 7.52 -12.91
C GLN A 218 -10.76 6.26 -13.53
N ARG A 219 -9.86 5.42 -14.02
CA ARG A 219 -10.15 4.08 -14.52
C ARG A 219 -9.28 3.07 -13.81
N VAL A 220 -9.87 1.97 -13.39
CA VAL A 220 -9.14 0.86 -12.77
C VAL A 220 -9.38 -0.40 -13.56
N GLU A 221 -8.31 -1.08 -13.94
CA GLU A 221 -8.35 -2.33 -14.67
C GLU A 221 -7.73 -3.44 -13.83
N GLY A 222 -8.34 -4.63 -13.89
CA GLY A 222 -7.88 -5.80 -13.18
C GLY A 222 -8.23 -7.07 -13.92
N VAL A 223 -7.44 -8.10 -13.64
CA VAL A 223 -7.60 -9.43 -14.23
C VAL A 223 -7.69 -10.42 -13.08
N LEU A 224 -8.82 -11.11 -12.95
CA LEU A 224 -9.08 -12.01 -11.84
C LEU A 224 -8.92 -13.47 -12.29
N PRO A 225 -8.07 -14.27 -11.63
CA PRO A 225 -7.90 -15.67 -12.01
C PRO A 225 -9.15 -16.49 -11.72
N LEU A 226 -9.53 -17.34 -12.67
CA LEU A 226 -10.58 -18.35 -12.55
C LEU A 226 -9.92 -19.71 -12.36
N PHE A 227 -10.18 -20.34 -11.21
CA PHE A 227 -9.52 -21.56 -10.80
C PHE A 227 -10.35 -22.81 -11.13
N ILE A 228 -9.65 -23.89 -11.49
CA ILE A 228 -10.20 -25.23 -11.63
C ILE A 228 -9.42 -26.22 -10.77
N GLU A 229 -10.12 -27.18 -10.17
CA GLU A 229 -9.49 -28.32 -9.52
C GLU A 229 -9.17 -29.40 -10.57
N MET A 230 -7.89 -29.73 -10.72
CA MET A 230 -7.43 -30.84 -11.56
C MET A 230 -6.81 -31.95 -10.72
N PHE A 231 -6.94 -33.18 -11.22
CA PHE A 231 -6.17 -34.33 -10.70
C PHE A 231 -4.78 -34.34 -11.35
N ASP A 232 -3.77 -34.00 -10.56
CA ASP A 232 -2.35 -34.15 -10.92
C ASP A 232 -1.93 -35.61 -10.69
N TYR A 233 -1.51 -36.29 -11.77
CA TYR A 233 -0.94 -37.63 -11.70
C TYR A 233 0.58 -37.59 -11.92
N ASP A 234 1.34 -38.00 -10.90
CA ASP A 234 2.81 -38.10 -11.00
C ASP A 234 3.29 -39.54 -10.68
N PRO A 235 3.73 -40.31 -11.70
CA PRO A 235 4.15 -41.69 -11.52
C PRO A 235 5.44 -41.83 -10.71
N ARG A 236 6.21 -40.74 -10.53
CA ARG A 236 7.47 -40.72 -9.77
C ARG A 236 7.25 -40.60 -8.26
N ARG A 237 6.03 -40.26 -7.81
CA ARG A 237 5.68 -40.15 -6.39
C ARG A 237 5.35 -41.51 -5.78
N ARG A 238 5.39 -41.58 -4.44
CA ARG A 238 4.97 -42.76 -3.66
C ARG A 238 3.52 -43.13 -4.01
N LYS A 239 3.16 -44.42 -3.99
CA LYS A 239 1.84 -44.92 -4.44
C LYS A 239 0.64 -44.17 -3.83
N SER A 240 0.74 -43.72 -2.58
CA SER A 240 -0.28 -42.93 -1.87
C SER A 240 -0.41 -41.47 -2.33
N ASP A 241 0.62 -40.93 -3.00
CA ASP A 241 0.75 -39.52 -3.40
C ASP A 241 0.72 -39.32 -4.92
N ARG A 242 0.43 -40.39 -5.67
CA ARG A 242 0.43 -40.36 -7.15
C ARG A 242 -0.69 -39.51 -7.71
N PHE A 243 -1.80 -39.40 -7.00
CA PHE A 243 -2.93 -38.57 -7.36
C PHE A 243 -3.06 -37.47 -6.34
N ARG A 244 -3.06 -36.20 -6.77
CA ARG A 244 -3.36 -35.06 -5.92
C ARG A 244 -4.32 -34.13 -6.61
N HIS A 245 -5.27 -33.58 -5.85
CA HIS A 245 -6.00 -32.41 -6.30
C HIS A 245 -5.04 -31.23 -6.30
N LYS A 246 -4.98 -30.52 -7.41
CA LYS A 246 -4.23 -29.29 -7.56
C LYS A 246 -5.15 -28.25 -8.19
N GLU A 247 -5.25 -27.12 -7.53
CA GLU A 247 -5.89 -25.94 -8.09
C GLU A 247 -4.97 -25.30 -9.12
N MET A 248 -5.50 -25.00 -10.30
CA MET A 248 -4.80 -24.31 -11.38
C MET A 248 -5.68 -23.22 -11.96
N THR A 249 -5.07 -22.12 -12.39
CA THR A 249 -5.78 -21.07 -13.14
C THR A 249 -6.16 -21.62 -14.51
N GLN A 250 -7.46 -21.66 -14.79
CA GLN A 250 -8.04 -22.09 -16.07
C GLN A 250 -8.14 -20.91 -17.05
N ASP A 251 -8.63 -19.77 -16.56
CA ASP A 251 -8.89 -18.58 -17.36
C ASP A 251 -8.86 -17.34 -16.47
N TYR A 252 -9.22 -16.18 -17.02
CA TYR A 252 -9.31 -14.93 -16.28
C TYR A 252 -10.58 -14.16 -16.62
N ALA A 253 -11.18 -13.53 -15.60
CA ALA A 253 -12.19 -12.51 -15.79
C ALA A 253 -11.53 -11.13 -15.87
N GLN A 254 -11.93 -10.33 -16.84
CA GLN A 254 -11.49 -8.94 -17.00
C GLN A 254 -12.48 -8.00 -16.30
N ILE A 255 -11.94 -7.07 -15.52
CA ILE A 255 -12.73 -6.07 -14.81
C ILE A 255 -12.21 -4.68 -15.13
N LEU A 256 -13.14 -3.77 -15.34
CA LEU A 256 -12.89 -2.35 -15.55
C LEU A 256 -13.86 -1.54 -14.69
N ASP A 257 -13.31 -0.69 -13.83
CA ASP A 257 -14.08 0.25 -13.03
C ASP A 257 -13.92 1.67 -13.56
N LEU A 258 -15.04 2.38 -13.67
CA LEU A 258 -15.08 3.83 -13.86
C LEU A 258 -15.46 4.51 -12.55
N HIS A 259 -14.66 5.46 -12.10
CA HIS A 259 -14.90 6.16 -10.83
C HIS A 259 -15.62 7.50 -11.05
N LEU A 260 -16.76 7.68 -10.38
CA LEU A 260 -17.56 8.90 -10.42
C LEU A 260 -17.54 9.55 -9.02
N PRO A 261 -16.47 10.27 -8.64
CA PRO A 261 -16.26 10.74 -7.28
C PRO A 261 -17.35 11.69 -6.78
N LYS A 262 -17.86 12.56 -7.67
CA LYS A 262 -18.96 13.49 -7.35
C LYS A 262 -20.25 12.77 -6.96
N ARG A 263 -20.45 11.54 -7.45
CA ARG A 263 -21.60 10.68 -7.13
C ARG A 263 -21.28 9.62 -6.08
N ARG A 264 -20.04 9.59 -5.57
CA ARG A 264 -19.52 8.59 -4.62
C ARG A 264 -19.79 7.15 -5.05
N CYS A 265 -19.66 6.87 -6.35
CA CYS A 265 -19.93 5.53 -6.89
C CYS A 265 -18.90 5.05 -7.92
N ILE A 266 -18.88 3.73 -8.09
CA ILE A 266 -18.08 3.00 -9.07
C ILE A 266 -19.02 2.31 -10.05
N LEU A 267 -18.77 2.47 -11.35
CA LEU A 267 -19.41 1.68 -12.39
C LEU A 267 -18.47 0.52 -12.75
N ARG A 268 -18.88 -0.69 -12.40
CA ARG A 268 -18.05 -1.90 -12.54
C ARG A 268 -18.48 -2.73 -13.73
N PHE A 269 -17.60 -2.85 -14.72
CA PHE A 269 -17.76 -3.69 -15.89
C PHE A 269 -17.00 -5.00 -15.67
N CYS A 270 -17.61 -6.13 -16.03
CA CYS A 270 -16.94 -7.43 -16.04
C CYS A 270 -17.31 -8.19 -17.32
N ASP A 271 -16.31 -8.74 -18.00
CA ASP A 271 -16.50 -9.44 -19.28
C ASP A 271 -17.42 -10.67 -19.18
N HIS A 272 -17.49 -11.31 -18.01
CA HIS A 272 -18.33 -12.48 -17.76
C HIS A 272 -19.79 -12.13 -17.46
N SER A 273 -20.07 -10.97 -16.85
CA SER A 273 -21.42 -10.55 -16.49
C SER A 273 -22.02 -9.55 -17.47
N TYR A 274 -21.21 -8.95 -18.34
CA TYR A 274 -21.67 -7.97 -19.32
C TYR A 274 -22.45 -8.65 -20.47
N ASN A 275 -23.65 -8.13 -20.74
CA ASN A 275 -24.51 -8.61 -21.82
C ASN A 275 -24.26 -7.83 -23.11
N PHE A 276 -23.52 -8.43 -24.05
CA PHE A 276 -23.25 -7.84 -25.36
C PHE A 276 -24.42 -7.94 -26.36
N GLN A 277 -25.47 -8.69 -26.04
CA GLN A 277 -26.67 -8.80 -26.89
C GLN A 277 -27.71 -7.73 -26.56
N ASP A 278 -27.58 -7.07 -25.40
CA ASP A 278 -28.45 -6.01 -24.95
C ASP A 278 -27.66 -4.69 -24.96
N GLY A 279 -28.13 -3.68 -25.69
CA GLY A 279 -27.45 -2.40 -25.83
C GLY A 279 -26.72 -2.21 -27.17
N ILE A 280 -25.63 -1.45 -27.15
CA ILE A 280 -24.89 -1.06 -28.35
C ILE A 280 -24.11 -2.23 -28.94
N ASP A 281 -24.26 -2.43 -30.25
CA ASP A 281 -23.36 -3.28 -31.02
C ASP A 281 -22.03 -2.56 -31.26
N PHE A 282 -20.95 -3.02 -30.64
CA PHE A 282 -19.63 -2.40 -30.78
C PHE A 282 -18.92 -2.76 -32.09
N SER A 283 -19.36 -3.80 -32.81
CA SER A 283 -18.75 -4.20 -34.09
C SER A 283 -18.90 -3.12 -35.17
N GLN A 284 -19.91 -2.25 -35.05
CA GLN A 284 -20.10 -1.12 -35.96
C GLN A 284 -18.94 -0.10 -35.92
N PHE A 285 -18.12 -0.10 -34.86
CA PHE A 285 -17.01 0.85 -34.70
C PHE A 285 -15.66 0.34 -35.21
N SER A 286 -15.57 -0.92 -35.65
CA SER A 286 -14.31 -1.50 -36.15
C SER A 286 -14.45 -1.95 -37.61
N GLN A 287 -13.62 -1.39 -38.49
CA GLN A 287 -13.61 -1.70 -39.92
C GLN A 287 -13.26 -3.17 -40.21
N GLU A 288 -12.46 -3.80 -39.35
CA GLU A 288 -12.06 -5.21 -39.49
C GLU A 288 -13.18 -6.17 -39.10
N THR A 289 -14.03 -5.80 -38.13
CA THR A 289 -15.14 -6.64 -37.64
C THR A 289 -16.47 -6.39 -38.36
N GLN A 290 -16.63 -5.23 -39.03
CA GLN A 290 -17.77 -4.97 -39.93
C GLN A 290 -17.91 -5.99 -41.07
N ALA A 291 -16.82 -6.67 -41.45
CA ALA A 291 -16.81 -7.69 -42.51
C ALA A 291 -17.13 -9.12 -42.01
N LEU A 292 -17.20 -9.34 -40.70
CA LEU A 292 -17.48 -10.65 -40.11
C LEU A 292 -18.97 -10.74 -39.71
N PRO A 293 -19.64 -11.89 -39.93
CA PRO A 293 -20.99 -12.09 -39.40
C PRO A 293 -20.99 -11.98 -37.87
N GLN A 294 -21.96 -11.27 -37.27
CA GLN A 294 -22.12 -11.15 -35.81
C GLN A 294 -22.07 -12.50 -35.07
N SER A 295 -22.47 -13.59 -35.74
CA SER A 295 -22.41 -14.97 -35.22
C SER A 295 -21.00 -15.51 -34.96
N GLN A 296 -19.94 -14.80 -35.38
CA GLN A 296 -18.54 -15.17 -35.15
C GLN A 296 -17.85 -14.33 -34.06
N ASN A 297 -18.54 -13.34 -33.49
CA ASN A 297 -17.97 -12.51 -32.42
C ASN A 297 -17.98 -13.28 -31.09
N THR A 298 -16.79 -13.46 -30.51
CA THR A 298 -16.63 -14.02 -29.16
C THR A 298 -16.79 -12.91 -28.11
N THR A 299 -17.14 -13.27 -26.87
CA THR A 299 -17.18 -12.34 -25.72
C THR A 299 -15.88 -11.55 -25.61
N ARG A 300 -14.74 -12.18 -25.88
CA ARG A 300 -13.42 -11.55 -25.86
C ARG A 300 -13.26 -10.46 -26.94
N ILE A 301 -13.74 -10.70 -28.16
CA ILE A 301 -13.72 -9.69 -29.23
C ILE A 301 -14.59 -8.50 -28.82
N ASN A 302 -15.81 -8.76 -28.34
CA ASN A 302 -16.73 -7.69 -27.95
C ASN A 302 -16.21 -6.88 -26.75
N TRP A 303 -15.56 -7.53 -25.79
CA TRP A 303 -14.92 -6.86 -24.66
C TRP A 303 -13.77 -5.94 -25.09
N ASN A 304 -12.94 -6.41 -26.03
CA ASN A 304 -11.86 -5.58 -26.58
C ASN A 304 -12.42 -4.35 -27.28
N LEU A 305 -13.47 -4.52 -28.11
CA LEU A 305 -14.13 -3.40 -28.80
C LEU A 305 -14.75 -2.40 -27.81
N LEU A 306 -15.43 -2.88 -26.76
CA LEU A 306 -15.95 -2.04 -25.68
C LEU A 306 -14.82 -1.25 -25.00
N THR A 307 -13.73 -1.93 -24.65
CA THR A 307 -12.58 -1.31 -23.96
C THR A 307 -11.91 -0.26 -24.85
N GLU A 308 -11.77 -0.52 -26.16
CA GLU A 308 -11.28 0.45 -27.13
C GLU A 308 -12.17 1.69 -27.22
N GLN A 309 -13.49 1.52 -27.25
CA GLN A 309 -14.43 2.66 -27.27
C GLN A 309 -14.37 3.48 -25.97
N LEU A 310 -14.25 2.82 -24.82
CA LEU A 310 -14.03 3.50 -23.54
C LEU A 310 -12.68 4.23 -23.52
N ASN A 311 -11.62 3.62 -24.05
CA ASN A 311 -10.30 4.25 -24.19
C ASN A 311 -10.34 5.53 -25.02
N GLN A 312 -11.05 5.51 -26.14
CA GLN A 312 -11.22 6.69 -27.00
C GLN A 312 -12.00 7.81 -26.30
N SER A 313 -13.02 7.45 -25.51
CA SER A 313 -13.85 8.41 -24.77
C SER A 313 -13.15 8.99 -23.53
N LEU A 314 -12.18 8.27 -22.96
CA LEU A 314 -11.53 8.58 -21.68
C LEU A 314 -10.00 8.73 -21.81
N THR A 315 -9.54 9.29 -22.94
CA THR A 315 -8.10 9.43 -23.26
C THR A 315 -7.29 10.24 -22.23
N GLN A 316 -7.94 11.18 -21.53
CA GLN A 316 -7.28 12.04 -20.54
C GLN A 316 -7.42 11.52 -19.10
N THR A 317 -8.11 10.40 -18.90
CA THR A 317 -8.40 9.85 -17.58
C THR A 317 -7.24 8.98 -17.10
N GLN A 318 -6.84 9.12 -15.84
CA GLN A 318 -5.78 8.30 -15.26
C GLN A 318 -6.20 6.82 -15.24
N LEU A 319 -5.37 5.96 -15.83
CA LEU A 319 -5.51 4.51 -15.79
C LEU A 319 -4.67 3.91 -14.65
N TRP A 320 -5.28 2.98 -13.91
CA TRP A 320 -4.66 2.17 -12.88
C TRP A 320 -4.81 0.70 -13.24
N SER A 321 -3.71 0.04 -13.57
CA SER A 321 -3.71 -1.36 -14.07
C SER A 321 -2.76 -2.28 -13.28
N GLU A 322 -2.20 -1.80 -12.16
CA GLU A 322 -1.22 -2.54 -11.36
C GLU A 322 -1.90 -3.38 -10.26
N PHE A 323 -3.05 -3.99 -10.59
CA PHE A 323 -3.83 -4.79 -9.65
C PHE A 323 -3.10 -6.09 -9.24
N THR A 324 -2.57 -6.87 -10.20
CA THR A 324 -1.97 -8.18 -9.90
C THR A 324 -0.82 -8.10 -8.89
N PRO A 325 0.17 -7.20 -9.05
CA PRO A 325 1.24 -7.06 -8.05
C PRO A 325 0.74 -6.60 -6.67
N PHE A 326 -0.36 -5.85 -6.62
CA PHE A 326 -1.00 -5.46 -5.36
C PHE A 326 -1.69 -6.66 -4.70
N ALA A 327 -2.49 -7.41 -5.47
CA ALA A 327 -3.25 -8.57 -5.00
C ALA A 327 -2.32 -9.64 -4.41
N GLU A 328 -1.20 -9.95 -5.08
CA GLU A 328 -0.20 -10.91 -4.61
C GLU A 328 0.37 -10.59 -3.22
N THR A 329 0.33 -9.32 -2.80
CA THR A 329 0.77 -8.90 -1.46
C THR A 329 -0.34 -8.79 -0.43
N THR A 330 -1.59 -8.91 -0.87
CA THR A 330 -2.78 -8.61 -0.08
C THR A 330 -3.61 -9.86 0.23
N LEU A 331 -3.52 -10.92 -0.58
CA LEU A 331 -4.31 -12.14 -0.44
C LEU A 331 -4.16 -12.84 0.92
N ASP A 332 -3.00 -12.69 1.58
CA ASP A 332 -2.77 -13.24 2.92
C ASP A 332 -3.59 -12.54 4.03
N TYR A 333 -4.14 -11.35 3.75
CA TYR A 333 -4.97 -10.59 4.68
C TYR A 333 -6.44 -11.03 4.63
N THR A 334 -6.69 -12.32 4.77
CA THR A 334 -8.01 -12.95 4.61
C THR A 334 -9.09 -12.33 5.51
N GLN A 335 -8.75 -11.98 6.76
CA GLN A 335 -9.68 -11.34 7.70
C GLN A 335 -10.09 -9.92 7.29
N LEU A 336 -9.17 -9.16 6.68
CA LEU A 336 -9.48 -7.84 6.14
C LEU A 336 -10.37 -7.99 4.90
N LEU A 337 -9.93 -8.83 3.96
CA LEU A 337 -10.60 -9.02 2.69
C LEU A 337 -12.01 -9.59 2.86
N GLY A 338 -12.23 -10.50 3.80
CA GLY A 338 -13.54 -11.06 4.10
C GLY A 338 -14.57 -10.05 4.65
N ARG A 339 -14.17 -8.82 4.98
CA ARG A 339 -15.09 -7.73 5.38
C ARG A 339 -15.58 -6.89 4.20
N LEU A 340 -15.01 -7.08 3.03
CA LEU A 340 -15.34 -6.32 1.82
C LEU A 340 -16.27 -7.13 0.95
N ILE A 341 -17.36 -6.54 0.50
CA ILE A 341 -18.25 -7.17 -0.48
C ILE A 341 -17.77 -6.72 -1.87
N PRO A 342 -17.35 -7.65 -2.74
CA PRO A 342 -16.71 -7.26 -3.99
C PRO A 342 -17.71 -6.84 -5.07
N TYR A 343 -18.99 -7.23 -5.02
CA TYR A 343 -19.96 -6.95 -6.10
C TYR A 343 -19.43 -7.35 -7.49
N ILE A 344 -18.91 -8.57 -7.59
CA ILE A 344 -18.38 -9.16 -8.82
C ILE A 344 -19.12 -10.47 -9.07
N ASP A 345 -19.83 -10.55 -10.20
CA ASP A 345 -20.65 -11.70 -10.56
C ASP A 345 -19.92 -12.57 -11.56
N VAL A 346 -19.00 -13.41 -11.07
CA VAL A 346 -18.31 -14.39 -11.89
C VAL A 346 -18.70 -15.80 -11.43
N PRO A 347 -19.26 -16.65 -12.31
CA PRO A 347 -19.64 -18.02 -11.93
C PRO A 347 -18.41 -18.84 -11.50
N ARG A 348 -18.35 -19.23 -10.22
CA ARG A 348 -17.26 -20.03 -9.65
C ARG A 348 -17.80 -21.07 -8.67
N LYS A 349 -17.03 -22.13 -8.44
CA LYS A 349 -17.35 -23.16 -7.43
C LYS A 349 -17.13 -22.68 -6.00
N SER A 350 -16.22 -21.73 -5.80
CA SER A 350 -15.84 -21.15 -4.52
C SER A 350 -15.61 -19.66 -4.66
N GLU A 351 -15.82 -18.94 -3.55
CA GLU A 351 -15.47 -17.52 -3.43
C GLU A 351 -13.96 -17.32 -3.61
N SER A 352 -13.59 -16.18 -4.20
CA SER A 352 -12.22 -15.83 -4.50
C SER A 352 -11.82 -14.54 -3.82
N LEU A 353 -10.80 -14.59 -2.96
CA LEU A 353 -10.24 -13.38 -2.33
C LEU A 353 -9.64 -12.39 -3.33
N TRP A 354 -9.41 -12.80 -4.57
CA TRP A 354 -9.04 -11.88 -5.65
C TRP A 354 -10.13 -10.85 -5.93
N ASP A 355 -11.40 -11.22 -5.76
CA ASP A 355 -12.53 -10.34 -6.00
C ASP A 355 -12.56 -9.26 -4.90
N ASN A 356 -12.40 -9.65 -3.63
CA ASN A 356 -12.29 -8.73 -2.50
C ASN A 356 -11.03 -7.85 -2.61
N ALA A 357 -9.90 -8.41 -3.03
CA ALA A 357 -8.67 -7.67 -3.24
C ALA A 357 -8.82 -6.64 -4.37
N PHE A 358 -9.55 -6.96 -5.44
CA PHE A 358 -9.85 -6.00 -6.51
C PHE A 358 -10.75 -4.87 -6.02
N HIS A 359 -11.78 -5.20 -5.24
CA HIS A 359 -12.61 -4.17 -4.62
C HIS A 359 -11.82 -3.25 -3.70
N LEU A 360 -10.91 -3.80 -2.87
CA LEU A 360 -9.99 -3.01 -2.05
C LEU A 360 -9.10 -2.12 -2.94
N TYR A 361 -8.47 -2.68 -3.97
CA TYR A 361 -7.59 -1.94 -4.88
C TYR A 361 -8.31 -0.76 -5.54
N SER A 362 -9.48 -1.01 -6.11
CA SER A 362 -10.29 0.02 -6.76
C SER A 362 -10.78 1.07 -5.77
N GLY A 363 -11.20 0.67 -4.56
CA GLY A 363 -11.54 1.61 -3.50
C GLY A 363 -10.37 2.49 -3.05
N LEU A 364 -9.16 1.92 -2.94
CA LEU A 364 -7.95 2.67 -2.62
C LEU A 364 -7.62 3.70 -3.72
N VAL A 365 -7.78 3.33 -4.98
CA VAL A 365 -7.62 4.25 -6.11
C VAL A 365 -8.62 5.41 -5.99
N PHE A 366 -9.88 5.10 -5.71
CA PHE A 366 -10.96 6.09 -5.56
C PHE A 366 -10.63 7.15 -4.50
N PHE A 367 -10.12 6.74 -3.34
CA PHE A 367 -9.81 7.66 -2.22
C PHE A 367 -8.44 8.35 -2.32
N LYS A 368 -7.55 7.91 -3.22
CA LYS A 368 -6.23 8.55 -3.36
C LYS A 368 -6.28 10.01 -3.85
N GLN A 369 -7.37 10.42 -4.50
CA GLN A 369 -7.53 11.75 -5.09
C GLN A 369 -8.45 12.70 -4.29
N LEU A 370 -9.10 12.22 -3.23
CA LEU A 370 -9.86 13.06 -2.29
C LEU A 370 -8.90 13.63 -1.25
#